data_AF-A0AA39T247-F1
#
_entry.id   AF-A0AA39T247-F1
#
_cell.length_a   1.000
_cell.length_b   1.000
_cell.length_c   1.000
_cell.angle_alpha   90.00
_cell.angle_beta   90.00
_cell.angle_gamma   90.00
#
_symmetry.space_group_name_H-M   'P 1'
#
loop_
_entity.id
_entity.type
_entity.pdbx_description
1 polymer ?
#
loop_
_entity_poly.entity_id
_entity_poly.type
_entity_poly.pdbx_seq_one_letter_code
_entity_poly.pdbx_strand_id
1 'polypeptide(L)'
;MLQTMQQDALDLAAKALDIFDVTEATQIARFIKKEFDITHGPGWQCIVGTDFGSFVTHCYGCFIHFHVGSLAILLFRGSAAPDMTNHQPKQFPVPALESVKS
;
A
#
# COMPACT_ATOMS: atom_id res chain seq x y z
N MET A 1 7.51 3.35 -9.14
CA MET A 1 7.11 1.93 -8.96
C MET A 1 8.18 1.09 -9.62
N LEU A 2 8.76 0.14 -8.89
CA LEU A 2 9.82 -0.72 -9.42
C LEU A 2 9.20 -1.83 -10.27
N GLN A 3 9.82 -2.18 -11.40
CA GLN A 3 9.31 -3.22 -12.31
C GLN A 3 9.15 -4.58 -11.61
N THR A 4 10.01 -4.87 -10.63
CA THR A 4 9.94 -6.06 -9.79
C THR A 4 8.63 -6.14 -9.01
N MET A 5 8.16 -5.02 -8.44
CA MET A 5 6.95 -4.97 -7.61
C MET A 5 5.67 -5.22 -8.43
N GLN A 6 5.65 -4.85 -9.71
CA GLN A 6 4.54 -5.21 -10.60
C GLN A 6 4.53 -6.72 -10.91
N GLN A 7 5.70 -7.30 -11.12
CA GLN A 7 5.82 -8.74 -11.36
C GLN A 7 5.39 -9.53 -10.12
N ASP A 8 5.83 -9.12 -8.93
CA ASP A 8 5.45 -9.77 -7.67
C ASP A 8 3.91 -9.77 -7.48
N ALA A 9 3.24 -8.66 -7.83
CA ALA A 9 1.78 -8.56 -7.79
C ALA A 9 1.10 -9.53 -8.76
N LEU A 10 1.62 -9.68 -9.98
CA LEU A 10 1.11 -10.63 -10.99
C LEU A 10 1.31 -12.08 -10.53
N ASP A 11 2.49 -12.41 -10.02
CA ASP A 11 2.83 -13.76 -9.56
C ASP A 11 1.97 -14.16 -8.35
N LEU A 12 1.71 -13.23 -7.44
CA LEU A 12 0.80 -13.47 -6.31
C LEU A 12 -0.65 -13.64 -6.77
N ALA A 13 -1.10 -12.88 -7.76
CA ALA A 13 -2.44 -13.05 -8.32
C ALA A 13 -2.59 -14.42 -9.00
N ALA A 14 -1.59 -14.85 -9.78
CA ALA A 14 -1.57 -16.18 -10.40
C ALA A 14 -1.63 -17.29 -9.32
N LYS A 15 -0.77 -17.22 -8.30
CA LYS A 15 -0.79 -18.17 -7.17
C LYS A 15 -2.12 -18.18 -6.43
N ALA A 16 -2.75 -17.02 -6.25
CA ALA A 16 -4.06 -16.95 -5.59
C ALA A 16 -5.13 -17.68 -6.42
N LEU A 17 -5.10 -17.54 -7.75
CA LEU A 17 -6.04 -18.18 -8.66
C LEU A 17 -5.79 -19.70 -8.84
N ASP A 18 -4.60 -20.19 -8.49
CA ASP A 18 -4.35 -21.64 -8.39
C ASP A 18 -4.98 -22.25 -7.12
N ILE A 19 -5.25 -21.44 -6.09
CA ILE A 19 -5.73 -21.89 -4.77
C ILE A 19 -7.24 -21.65 -4.60
N PHE A 20 -7.75 -20.53 -5.12
CA PHE A 20 -9.12 -20.05 -4.90
C PHE A 20 -9.87 -19.93 -6.22
N ASP A 21 -11.18 -20.12 -6.17
CA ASP A 21 -12.04 -19.86 -7.33
C ASP A 21 -12.16 -18.34 -7.58
N VAL A 22 -12.38 -17.94 -8.84
CA VAL A 22 -12.56 -16.53 -9.23
C VAL A 22 -13.72 -15.84 -8.51
N THR A 23 -14.72 -16.60 -8.04
CA THR A 23 -15.84 -16.09 -7.24
C THR A 23 -15.45 -15.77 -5.79
N GLU A 24 -14.32 -16.27 -5.31
CA GLU A 24 -13.80 -16.05 -3.95
C GLU A 24 -12.92 -14.78 -3.86
N ALA A 25 -13.38 -13.68 -4.48
CA ALA A 25 -12.64 -12.42 -4.59
C ALA A 25 -12.07 -11.92 -3.25
N THR A 26 -12.82 -12.07 -2.15
CA THR A 26 -12.35 -11.69 -0.80
C THR A 26 -11.17 -12.53 -0.33
N GLN A 27 -11.13 -13.84 -0.65
CA GLN A 27 -10.02 -14.72 -0.29
C GLN A 27 -8.77 -14.40 -1.11
N ILE A 28 -8.95 -14.16 -2.42
CA ILE A 28 -7.89 -13.71 -3.33
C ILE A 28 -7.29 -12.39 -2.83
N ALA A 29 -8.13 -11.39 -2.55
CA ALA A 29 -7.68 -10.08 -2.05
C ALA A 29 -6.89 -10.21 -0.74
N ARG A 30 -7.38 -11.03 0.20
CA ARG A 30 -6.73 -11.30 1.49
C ARG A 30 -5.37 -11.97 1.31
N PHE A 31 -5.29 -12.98 0.45
CA PHE A 31 -4.05 -13.69 0.16
C PHE A 31 -3.00 -12.74 -0.42
N ILE A 32 -3.36 -12.03 -1.49
CA ILE A 32 -2.44 -11.09 -2.16
C ILE A 32 -1.97 -10.03 -1.16
N LYS A 33 -2.89 -9.36 -0.44
CA LYS A 33 -2.54 -8.35 0.57
C LYS A 33 -1.54 -8.89 1.59
N LYS A 34 -1.80 -10.08 2.14
CA LYS A 34 -0.97 -10.67 3.20
C LYS A 34 0.46 -10.92 2.71
N GLU A 35 0.61 -11.58 1.57
CA GLU A 35 1.93 -11.89 1.02
C GLU A 35 2.67 -10.63 0.54
N PHE A 36 1.93 -9.64 0.04
CA PHE A 36 2.48 -8.36 -0.37
C PHE A 36 2.97 -7.52 0.82
N ASP A 37 2.24 -7.53 1.94
CA ASP A 37 2.66 -6.90 3.20
C ASP A 37 3.95 -7.56 3.76
N ILE A 38 4.07 -8.89 3.64
CA ILE A 38 5.28 -9.63 4.06
C ILE A 38 6.49 -9.18 3.23
N THR A 39 6.31 -9.00 1.93
CA THR A 39 7.42 -8.74 0.98
C THR A 39 7.80 -7.25 0.92
N HIS A 40 6.82 -6.34 0.99
CA HIS A 40 7.01 -4.90 0.75
C HIS A 40 6.70 -4.02 1.96
N GLY A 41 6.51 -4.64 3.13
CA GLY A 41 6.17 -3.99 4.39
C GLY A 41 4.67 -3.72 4.53
N PRO A 42 4.18 -3.51 5.76
CA PRO A 42 2.76 -3.46 6.05
C PRO A 42 2.05 -2.23 5.47
N GLY A 43 0.72 -2.29 5.46
CA GLY A 43 -0.17 -1.18 5.15
C GLY A 43 -0.74 -1.20 3.73
N TRP A 44 -0.51 -2.26 2.97
CA TRP A 44 -1.14 -2.44 1.67
C TRP A 44 -2.61 -2.79 1.82
N GLN A 45 -3.39 -2.26 0.89
CA GLN A 45 -4.80 -2.54 0.69
C GLN A 45 -4.94 -3.24 -0.66
N CYS A 46 -5.78 -4.27 -0.72
CA CYS A 46 -6.06 -5.02 -1.95
C CYS A 46 -7.56 -5.08 -2.19
N ILE A 47 -7.98 -4.77 -3.41
CA ILE A 47 -9.36 -4.84 -3.89
C ILE A 47 -9.39 -5.74 -5.11
N VAL A 48 -10.32 -6.70 -5.12
CA VAL A 48 -10.50 -7.65 -6.22
C VAL A 48 -12.00 -7.69 -6.54
N GLY A 49 -12.33 -7.61 -7.83
CA GLY A 49 -13.71 -7.68 -8.29
C GLY A 49 -13.78 -7.68 -9.81
N THR A 50 -14.94 -7.95 -10.38
CA THR A 50 -15.12 -7.95 -11.84
C THR A 50 -15.29 -6.55 -12.42
N ASP A 51 -15.84 -5.62 -11.64
CA ASP A 51 -15.99 -4.22 -12.01
C ASP A 51 -16.00 -3.35 -10.75
N PHE A 52 -15.18 -2.31 -10.73
CA PHE A 52 -15.16 -1.30 -9.68
C PHE A 52 -14.52 0.01 -10.14
N GLY A 53 -14.99 1.12 -9.57
CA GLY A 53 -14.29 2.41 -9.59
C GLY A 53 -13.51 2.61 -8.29
N SER A 54 -12.38 3.31 -8.36
CA SER A 54 -11.63 3.70 -7.16
C SER A 54 -11.13 5.14 -7.27
N PHE A 55 -11.15 5.85 -6.14
CA PHE A 55 -10.56 7.18 -5.98
C PHE A 55 -9.83 7.23 -4.64
N VAL A 56 -8.51 6.97 -4.67
CA VAL A 56 -7.71 6.73 -3.46
C VAL A 56 -6.49 7.64 -3.40
N THR A 57 -6.21 8.14 -2.20
CA THR A 57 -4.93 8.77 -1.90
C THR A 57 -3.92 7.69 -1.52
N HIS A 58 -2.76 7.68 -2.17
CA HIS A 58 -1.76 6.62 -2.04
C HIS A 58 -0.35 7.21 -2.02
N CYS A 59 0.62 6.49 -1.44
CA CYS A 59 2.01 6.91 -1.49
C CYS A 59 2.57 6.84 -2.92
N TYR A 60 3.50 7.74 -3.22
CA TYR A 60 4.13 7.79 -4.53
C TYR A 60 4.75 6.43 -4.88
N GLY A 61 4.38 5.89 -6.05
CA GLY A 61 4.87 4.60 -6.53
C GLY A 61 4.27 3.37 -5.85
N CYS A 62 3.22 3.54 -5.02
CA CYS A 62 2.55 2.48 -4.28
C CYS A 62 1.12 2.19 -4.79
N PHE A 63 0.92 2.14 -6.10
CA PHE A 63 -0.40 1.91 -6.71
C PHE A 63 -0.24 0.99 -7.91
N ILE A 64 -0.94 -0.13 -7.94
CA ILE A 64 -0.88 -1.13 -8.99
C ILE A 64 -2.31 -1.54 -9.31
N HIS A 65 -2.73 -1.34 -10.55
CA HIS A 65 -4.05 -1.75 -11.03
C HIS A 65 -3.88 -2.56 -12.32
N PHE A 66 -4.39 -3.79 -12.32
CA PHE A 66 -4.27 -4.71 -13.44
C PHE A 66 -5.46 -5.66 -13.49
N HIS A 67 -5.58 -6.38 -14.60
CA HIS A 67 -6.61 -7.39 -14.78
C HIS A 67 -5.99 -8.77 -14.97
N VAL A 68 -6.65 -9.79 -14.41
CA VAL A 68 -6.37 -11.20 -14.69
C VAL A 68 -7.68 -11.88 -15.05
N GLY A 69 -7.84 -12.24 -16.32
CA GLY A 69 -9.11 -12.73 -16.83
C GLY A 69 -10.23 -11.69 -16.64
N SER A 70 -11.29 -12.08 -15.93
CA SER A 70 -12.42 -11.21 -15.60
C SER A 70 -12.26 -10.40 -14.32
N LEU A 71 -11.17 -10.58 -13.57
CA LEU A 71 -10.95 -9.87 -12.31
C LEU A 71 -10.05 -8.66 -12.53
N ALA A 72 -10.56 -7.50 -12.13
CA ALA A 72 -9.75 -6.33 -11.83
C ALA A 72 -9.14 -6.49 -10.42
N ILE A 73 -7.85 -6.15 -10.29
CA ILE A 73 -7.09 -6.22 -9.04
C ILE A 73 -6.40 -4.88 -8.83
N LEU A 74 -6.66 -4.26 -7.69
CA LEU A 74 -6.08 -3.00 -7.27
C LEU A 74 -5.33 -3.19 -5.95
N LEU A 75 -4.02 -2.93 -5.96
CA LEU A 75 -3.16 -2.82 -4.79
C LEU A 75 -2.74 -1.38 -4.59
N PHE A 76 -2.89 -0.85 -3.39
CA PHE A 76 -2.31 0.44 -3.05
C PHE A 76 -1.91 0.53 -1.58
N ARG A 77 -0.96 1.40 -1.27
CA ARG A 77 -0.62 1.76 0.11
C ARG A 77 -0.90 3.23 0.35
N GLY A 78 -1.67 3.51 1.40
CA GLY A 78 -1.94 4.89 1.84
C GLY A 78 -0.71 5.53 2.48
N SER A 79 -0.72 6.85 2.60
CA SER A 79 0.24 7.55 3.45
C SER A 79 -0.21 7.43 4.90
N ALA A 80 0.04 6.28 5.54
CA ALA A 80 0.03 6.25 7.00
C ALA A 80 1.18 7.14 7.48
N ALA A 81 0.89 8.13 8.34
CA ALA A 81 1.95 8.83 9.06
C ALA A 81 2.87 7.76 9.70
N PRO A 82 4.20 7.95 9.70
CA PRO A 82 5.09 6.98 10.33
C PRO A 82 4.63 6.77 11.77
N ASP A 83 4.52 5.50 12.18
CA ASP A 83 4.23 5.11 13.55
C ASP A 83 5.03 6.00 14.52
N MET A 84 4.33 6.78 15.34
CA MET A 84 4.93 7.58 16.41
C MET A 84 5.33 6.72 17.62
N THR A 85 5.85 5.52 17.39
CA THR A 85 6.43 4.65 18.42
C THR A 85 7.94 4.73 18.39
N ASN A 86 8.47 5.96 18.49
CA ASN A 86 9.75 6.16 19.17
C ASN A 86 9.74 7.49 19.93
N HIS A 87 9.79 7.41 21.25
CA HIS A 87 9.82 8.54 22.16
C HIS A 87 11.10 9.36 21.98
N GLN A 88 11.02 10.50 21.31
CA GLN A 88 11.76 11.69 21.74
C GLN A 88 11.10 12.97 21.17
N PRO A 89 10.67 13.94 21.99
CA PRO A 89 10.31 15.24 21.48
C PRO A 89 11.56 15.88 20.87
N LYS A 90 11.56 16.10 19.55
CA LYS A 90 12.55 16.97 18.91
C LYS A 90 12.29 18.38 19.43
N GLN A 91 13.13 18.80 20.38
CA GLN A 91 13.19 20.19 20.79
C GLN A 91 13.64 21.02 19.59
N PHE A 92 12.72 21.76 18.99
CA PHE A 92 13.08 22.80 18.04
C PHE A 92 13.88 23.86 18.81
N PRO A 93 15.07 24.29 18.33
CA PRO A 93 15.74 25.43 18.92
C PRO A 93 14.86 26.66 18.68
N VAL A 94 14.37 27.26 19.77
CA VAL A 94 13.74 28.58 19.71
C VAL A 94 14.86 29.57 19.36
N PRO A 95 14.75 30.36 18.27
CA PRO A 95 15.72 31.42 18.02
C PRO A 95 15.68 32.38 19.22
N ALA A 96 16.83 32.60 19.85
CA ALA A 96 16.96 33.61 20.89
C ALA A 96 16.60 34.95 20.28
N LEU A 97 15.52 35.57 20.78
CA LEU A 97 15.18 36.94 20.45
C LEU A 97 16.28 37.83 21.05
N GLU A 98 17.25 38.22 20.23
CA GLU A 98 18.24 39.22 20.64
C GLU A 98 17.51 40.49 21.04
N SER A 99 17.72 40.90 22.30
CA SER A 99 17.27 42.19 22.81
C SER A 99 17.97 43.30 22.04
N VAL A 100 17.27 43.91 21.08
CA VAL A 100 17.68 45.21 20.55
C VAL A 100 17.37 46.24 21.63
N LYS A 101 18.41 46.64 22.38
CA LYS A 101 18.39 47.83 23.21
C LYS A 101 18.41 49.05 22.27
N SER A 102 17.47 49.97 22.47
CA SER A 102 17.59 51.39 22.10
C SER A 102 17.08 52.22 23.25
#